data_AF-A0A661R3F8-F1
#
_entry.id   AF-A0A661R3F8-F1
#
_cell.length_a   1.000
_cell.length_b   1.000
_cell.length_c   1.000
_cell.angle_alpha   90.00
_cell.angle_beta   90.00
_cell.angle_gamma   90.00
#
_symmetry.space_group_name_H-M   'P 1'
#
loop_
_entity.id
_entity.type
_entity.pdbx_description
1 polymer ?
#
loop_
_entity_poly.entity_id
_entity_poly.type
_entity_poly.pdbx_seq_one_letter_code
_entity_poly.pdbx_strand_id
1 'polypeptide(L)' 'MFNRQTILLDLYNRLLHAFGPRHWWPGDSPFEVAVGAILTQNTAWRNVEKA' A
#
# COMPACT_ATOMS: atom_id res chain seq x y z
N MET A 1 12.15 -26.77 -2.94
CA MET A 1 10.83 -26.20 -3.31
C MET A 1 10.70 -24.86 -2.63
N PHE A 2 10.63 -23.75 -3.36
CA PHE A 2 10.42 -22.44 -2.74
C PHE A 2 9.01 -22.36 -2.16
N ASN A 3 8.89 -22.00 -0.89
CA ASN A 3 7.58 -21.76 -0.31
C ASN A 3 7.11 -20.33 -0.69
N ARG A 4 5.80 -20.09 -0.64
CA ARG A 4 5.22 -18.78 -1.00
C ARG A 4 5.78 -17.64 -0.16
N GLN A 5 6.10 -17.89 1.11
CA GLN A 5 6.64 -16.89 2.02
C GLN A 5 8.02 -16.39 1.57
N THR A 6 8.92 -17.28 1.15
CA THR A 6 10.24 -16.93 0.63
C THR A 6 10.15 -16.09 -0.64
N ILE A 7 9.22 -16.43 -1.54
CA ILE A 7 9.01 -15.69 -2.80
C ILE A 7 8.50 -14.27 -2.50
N LEU A 8 7.52 -14.14 -1.60
CA LEU A 8 6.96 -12.83 -1.24
C LEU A 8 8.00 -11.92 -0.58
N LEU A 9 8.83 -12.47 0.31
CA LEU A 9 9.88 -11.71 0.98
C LEU A 9 11.00 -11.30 0.01
N ASP A 10 11.41 -12.18 -0.92
CA ASP A 10 12.40 -11.83 -1.94
C ASP A 10 11.89 -10.71 -2.87
N LEU A 11 10.63 -10.81 -3.32
CA LEU A 11 10.01 -9.77 -4.15
C LEU A 11 9.93 -8.44 -3.40
N TYR A 12 9.46 -8.46 -2.14
CA TYR A 12 9.40 -7.27 -1.29
C TYR A 12 10.77 -6.60 -1.16
N ASN A 13 11.82 -7.37 -0.86
CA ASN A 13 13.17 -6.84 -0.68
C ASN A 13 13.74 -6.24 -1.97
N ARG A 14 13.51 -6.87 -3.13
CA ARG A 14 13.93 -6.33 -4.43
C ARG A 14 13.26 -5.00 -4.74
N LEU A 15 11.94 -4.92 -4.53
CA LEU A 15 11.18 -3.70 -4.76
C LEU A 15 11.59 -2.60 -3.78
N LEU A 16 11.77 -2.93 -2.50
CA LEU A 16 12.24 -1.97 -1.49
C LEU A 16 13.63 -1.42 -1.82
N HIS A 17 14.56 -2.27 -2.26
CA HIS A 17 15.91 -1.84 -2.64
C HIS A 17 15.89 -0.95 -3.89
N ALA A 18 15.03 -1.25 -4.87
CA ALA A 18 14.96 -0.49 -6.12
C ALA A 18 14.27 0.88 -5.95
N PHE A 19 13.24 0.97 -5.11
CA PHE A 19 12.35 2.14 -5.05
C PHE A 19 12.40 2.90 -3.71
N GLY A 20 13.04 2.33 -2.68
CA GLY A 20 13.04 2.86 -1.33
C GLY A 20 11.66 2.83 -0.65
N PRO A 21 11.54 3.39 0.57
CA PRO A 21 10.26 3.60 1.23
C PRO A 21 9.39 4.56 0.40
N ARG A 22 8.26 4.08 -0.12
CA ARG A 22 7.40 4.86 -1.01
C ARG A 22 6.28 5.65 -0.33
N HIS A 23 5.99 5.38 0.95
CA HIS A 23 4.83 5.94 1.66
C HIS A 23 3.58 5.96 0.77
N TRP A 24 3.36 4.83 0.09
CA TRP A 24 2.54 4.75 -1.12
C TRP A 24 1.05 5.04 -0.87
N TRP A 25 0.60 4.89 0.37
CA TRP A 25 -0.74 5.25 0.80
C TRP A 25 -0.70 6.62 1.50
N PRO A 26 -1.45 7.63 1.04
CA PRO A 26 -1.59 8.89 1.74
C PRO A 26 -2.37 8.72 3.05
N GLY A 27 -1.84 9.33 4.09
CA GLY A 27 -2.41 9.30 5.43
C GLY A 27 -1.29 9.45 6.45
N ASP A 28 -1.42 10.47 7.29
CA ASP A 28 -0.45 10.78 8.33
C ASP A 28 -0.77 10.02 9.62
N SER A 29 -1.97 9.42 9.72
CA SER A 29 -2.39 8.61 10.87
C SER A 29 -3.02 7.27 10.47
N PRO A 30 -2.98 6.25 11.36
CA PRO A 30 -3.67 4.98 11.15
C PRO A 30 -5.18 5.14 10.91
N PHE A 31 -5.80 6.16 11.49
CA PHE A 31 -7.22 6.47 11.29
C PHE A 31 -7.51 6.89 9.85
N GLU A 32 -6.71 7.80 9.29
CA GLU A 32 -6.84 8.24 7.89
C GLU A 32 -6.60 7.10 6.90
N VAL A 33 -5.62 6.23 7.17
CA VAL A 33 -5.38 5.02 6.37
C VAL A 33 -6.61 4.11 6.36
N ALA A 34 -7.23 3.88 7.52
CA ALA A 34 -8.41 3.03 7.65
C ALA A 34 -9.63 3.62 6.93
N VAL A 35 -9.89 4.92 7.07
CA VAL A 35 -10.98 5.62 6.38
C VAL A 35 -10.76 5.58 4.87
N GLY A 36 -9.56 5.91 4.39
CA GLY A 36 -9.20 5.83 2.98
C GLY A 36 -9.44 4.43 2.42
N ALA A 37 -9.01 3.38 3.14
CA ALA A 37 -9.14 2.00 2.67
C ALA A 37 -10.61 1.59 2.48
N ILE A 38 -11.52 2.09 3.33
CA ILE A 38 -12.96 1.87 3.18
C ILE A 38 -13.52 2.64 1.98
N LEU A 39 -13.09 3.89 1.78
CA LEU A 39 -13.58 4.74 0.68
C LEU A 39 -13.13 4.26 -0.70
N THR A 40 -11.91 3.71 -0.80
CA THR A 40 -11.41 3.12 -2.07
C THR A 40 -12.19 1.91 -2.55
N GLN A 41 -12.87 1.19 -1.66
CA GLN A 41 -13.69 0.04 -2.03
C GLN A 41 -14.98 0.47 -2.75
N ASN A 42 -15.42 1.72 -2.60
CA ASN A 42 -16.68 2.22 -3.14
C ASN A 42 -16.52 3.38 -4.15
N THR A 43 -15.31 3.87 -4.40
CA THR A 43 -15.04 4.95 -5.37
C THR A 43 -13.60 4.93 -5.89
N ALA A 44 -13.41 5.24 -7.17
CA ALA A 44 -12.08 5.42 -7.76
C ALA A 44 -11.29 6.50 -7.01
N TRP A 45 -9.99 6.25 -6.80
CA TRP A 45 -9.04 7.07 -6.02
C TRP A 45 -9.19 8.59 -6.17
N ARG A 46 -9.50 9.04 -7.40
CA ARG A 46 -9.71 10.46 -7.75
C ARG A 46 -10.84 11.16 -6.97
N ASN A 47 -11.73 10.42 -6.33
CA ASN A 47 -12.84 10.98 -5.55
C ASN A 47 -12.54 11.06 -4.04
N VAL A 48 -11.50 10.36 -3.56
CA VAL A 48 -11.13 10.34 -2.13
C VAL A 48 -10.31 11.58 -1.75
N GLU A 49 -9.46 12.09 -2.65
CA GLU A 49 -8.64 13.30 -2.40
C GLU A 49 -9.43 14.63 -2.35
N LYS A 50 -10.73 14.62 -2.69
CA LYS A 50 -11.58 15.83 -2.70
C LYS A 50 -12.54 15.92 -1.51
N ALA A 51 -12.67 14.86 -0.72
CA ALA A 51 -13.61 14.77 0.39
C ALA A 51 -12.99 15.25 1.70
#